data_AF-A0A653WFQ3-F1
#
_entry.id   AF-A0A653WFQ3-F1
#
_cell.length_a   1.000
_cell.length_b   1.000
_cell.length_c   1.000
_cell.angle_alpha   90.00
_cell.angle_beta   90.00
_cell.angle_gamma   90.00
#
_symmetry.space_group_name_H-M   'P 1'
#
loop_
_entity.id
_entity.type
_entity.pdbx_description
1 polymer ?
#
loop_
_entity_poly.entity_id
_entity_poly.type
_entity_poly.pdbx_seq_one_letter_code
_entity_poly.pdbx_strand_id
1 'polypeptide(L)' 'MDEFHRKAVAAGGTSVIEPEDTEWGSRRARVLDPQGQEWSAGTYQPGASW' A
#
# COMPACT_ATOMS: atom_id res chain seq x y z
N MET A 1 1.86 6.25 -2.04
CA MET A 1 1.93 4.92 -1.40
C MET A 1 2.69 4.98 -0.09
N ASP A 2 3.90 5.51 -0.11
CA ASP A 2 4.83 5.57 1.02
C ASP A 2 4.32 6.51 2.12
N GLU A 3 3.60 7.58 1.75
CA GLU A 3 2.92 8.44 2.73
C GLU A 3 1.70 7.76 3.36
N PHE A 4 0.89 7.04 2.57
CA PHE A 4 -0.25 6.25 3.10
C PHE A 4 0.25 5.21 4.10
N HIS A 5 1.28 4.46 3.71
CA HIS A 5 1.89 3.44 4.55
C HIS A 5 2.49 4.04 5.83
N ARG A 6 3.28 5.11 5.73
CA ARG A 6 3.80 5.82 6.92
C ARG A 6 2.70 6.32 7.84
N LYS A 7 1.63 6.91 7.31
CA LYS A 7 0.50 7.39 8.11
C LYS A 7 -0.22 6.23 8.81
N ALA A 8 -0.45 5.13 8.09
CA ALA A 8 -1.11 3.96 8.64
C ALA A 8 -0.26 3.31 9.74
N VAL A 9 1.05 3.17 9.55
CA VAL A 9 1.98 2.66 10.59
C VAL A 9 2.06 3.61 11.78
N ALA A 10 2.16 4.92 11.55
CA ALA A 10 2.17 5.92 12.63
C ALA A 10 0.87 5.94 13.45
N ALA A 11 -0.26 5.55 12.85
CA ALA A 11 -1.54 5.38 13.53
C ALA A 11 -1.66 4.06 14.32
N GLY A 12 -0.59 3.24 14.37
CA GLY A 12 -0.58 1.94 15.03
C GLY A 12 -0.88 0.76 14.11
N GLY A 13 -1.03 1.00 12.81
CA GLY A 13 -1.20 -0.05 11.81
C GLY A 13 0.05 -0.91 11.65
N THR A 14 -0.15 -2.20 11.42
CA THR A 14 0.92 -3.17 11.15
C THR A 14 1.08 -3.31 9.64
N SER A 15 2.30 -3.11 9.16
CA SER A 15 2.62 -3.33 7.75
C SER A 15 2.51 -4.81 7.39
N VAL A 16 1.59 -5.16 6.50
CA VAL A 16 1.41 -6.54 5.98
C VAL A 16 2.19 -6.71 4.69
N ILE A 17 2.12 -5.71 3.81
CA ILE A 17 2.91 -5.62 2.58
C ILE A 17 3.48 -4.21 2.54
N GLU A 18 4.81 -4.11 2.60
CA GLU A 18 5.48 -2.82 2.43
C GLU A 18 5.26 -2.28 1.01
N PRO A 19 5.35 -0.96 0.78
CA PRO A 19 5.19 -0.39 -0.55
C PRO A 19 6.16 -1.02 -1.55
N GLU A 20 5.63 -1.87 -2.43
CA GLU A 20 6.40 -2.60 -3.43
C GLU A 20 5.93 -2.25 -4.84
N ASP A 21 6.89 -2.19 -5.76
CA ASP A 21 6.64 -2.10 -7.18
C ASP A 21 6.33 -3.50 -7.72
N THR A 22 5.21 -3.61 -8.41
CA THR A 22 4.81 -4.84 -9.09
C THR A 22 5.42 -4.89 -10.48
N GLU A 23 5.59 -6.11 -11.01
CA GLU A 23 6.09 -6.37 -12.37
C GLU A 23 5.26 -5.66 -13.48
N TRP A 24 4.02 -5.27 -13.17
CA TRP A 24 3.11 -4.56 -14.08
C TRP A 24 3.21 -3.03 -13.98
N GLY A 25 4.25 -2.49 -13.34
CA GLY A 25 4.46 -1.05 -13.18
C GLY A 25 3.49 -0.37 -12.21
N SER A 26 2.70 -1.14 -11.48
CA SER A 26 1.81 -0.64 -10.42
C SER A 26 2.51 -0.74 -9.07
N ARG A 27 2.21 0.15 -8.11
CA ARG A 27 2.76 0.07 -6.74
C ARG A 27 1.66 -0.34 -5.78
N ARG A 28 1.91 -1.29 -4.89
CA ARG A 28 0.92 -1.77 -3.90
C ARG A 28 1.48 -1.72 -2.48
N ALA A 29 0.61 -1.57 -1.48
CA ALA A 29 0.94 -1.62 -0.07
C ALA A 29 -0.29 -2.09 0.71
N ARG A 30 -0.05 -2.79 1.83
CA ARG A 30 -1.13 -3.32 2.67
C ARG A 30 -0.79 -3.15 4.14
N VAL A 31 -1.76 -2.65 4.90
CA VAL A 31 -1.62 -2.40 6.34
C VAL A 31 -2.84 -2.96 7.07
N LEU A 32 -2.60 -3.64 8.19
CA LEU A 32 -3.64 -4.06 9.11
C LEU A 32 -3.77 -2.98 10.19
N ASP A 33 -4.95 -2.38 10.34
CA ASP A 33 -5.16 -1.42 11.40
C ASP A 33 -5.43 -2.12 12.76
N PRO A 34 -5.27 -1.41 13.90
CA PRO A 34 -5.43 -1.97 15.24
C PRO A 34 -6.82 -2.57 15.53
N GLN A 35 -7.86 -2.16 14.82
CA GLN A 35 -9.21 -2.69 14.94
C GLN A 35 -9.41 -3.98 14.12
N GLY A 36 -8.35 -4.48 13.48
CA GLY A 36 -8.34 -5.73 12.73
C GLY A 36 -8.82 -5.60 11.29
N GLN A 37 -8.95 -4.38 10.76
CA GLN A 37 -9.35 -4.16 9.39
C GLN A 37 -8.14 -3.97 8.47
N GLU A 38 -8.18 -4.63 7.31
CA GLU A 38 -7.10 -4.65 6.35
C GLU A 38 -7.32 -3.59 5.28
N TRP A 39 -6.32 -2.73 5.11
CA TRP A 39 -6.32 -1.65 4.15
C TRP A 39 -5.31 -1.95 3.06
N SER A 40 -5.80 -2.07 1.83
CA SER A 40 -4.97 -2.26 0.64
C SER A 40 -4.99 -0.97 -0.18
N ALA A 41 -3.81 -0.41 -0.45
CA ALA A 41 -3.63 0.71 -1.35
C ALA A 41 -2.84 0.24 -2.57
N GLY A 42 -3.20 0.76 -3.74
CA GLY A 42 -2.46 0.52 -4.98
C GLY A 42 -2.55 1.74 -5.88
N THR A 43 -1.44 2.10 -6.51
CA THR A 43 -1.47 3.03 -7.64
C THR A 43 -1.70 2.23 -8.90
N TYR A 44 -2.92 2.35 -9.42
CA TYR A 44 -3.26 1.88 -10.75
C TYR A 44 -2.93 2.99 -11.75
N GLN A 45 -2.00 2.73 -12.68
CA GLN A 45 -1.73 3.61 -13.81
C GLN A 45 -2.33 2.99 -15.08
N PRO A 46 -3.61 3.27 -15.39
CA PRO A 46 -4.17 2.89 -16.68
C PRO A 46 -3.43 3.66 -17.79
N GLY A 47 -2.78 2.94 -18.70
CA GLY A 47 -2.10 3.54 -19.86
C GLY A 47 -0.59 3.72 -19.73
N ALA A 48 0.08 3.04 -18.80
CA ALA A 48 1.53 2.85 -18.92
C ALA A 48 1.81 1.97 -20.15
N SER A 49 2.15 2.61 -21.27
CA SER A 49 2.62 1.93 -22.49
C SER A 49 3.89 1.14 -22.18
N TRP A 50 3.94 -0.11 -22.64
CA TRP A 50 5.14 -0.96 -22.61
C TRP A 50 6.28 -0.35 -23.45
#